data_AF-A0A9E3A001-F1
#
_entry.id   AF-A0A9E3A001-F1
#
_cell.length_a   1.000
_cell.length_b   1.000
_cell.length_c   1.000
_cell.angle_alpha   90.00
_cell.angle_beta   90.00
_cell.angle_gamma   90.00
#
_symmetry.space_group_name_H-M   'P 1'
#
loop_
_entity.id
_entity.type
_entity.pdbx_description
1 polymer ?
#
loop_
_entity_poly.entity_id
_entity_poly.type
_entity_poly.pdbx_seq_one_letter_code
_entity_poly.pdbx_strand_id
1 'polypeptide(L)' 'MYPPPSPEIKGKLLQIEEQLQLAIQDFPERIAVDRLKFALALAKFVRHQIDLDATVEQSIPESRGPRPRPQQ' A
#
# COMPACT_ATOMS: atom_id res chain seq x y z
N MET A 1 18.64 0.51 -3.75
CA MET A 1 17.30 0.69 -4.36
C MET A 1 16.47 -0.50 -3.96
N TYR A 2 15.43 -0.31 -3.15
CA TYR A 2 14.45 -1.37 -2.90
C TYR A 2 13.54 -1.47 -4.14
N PRO A 3 13.20 -2.68 -4.61
CA PRO A 3 12.26 -2.81 -5.72
C PRO A 3 10.94 -2.15 -5.33
N PRO A 4 10.26 -1.46 -6.27
CA PRO A 4 8.97 -0.85 -6.01
C PRO A 4 8.00 -1.94 -5.52
N PRO A 5 7.12 -1.62 -4.54
CA PRO A 5 6.15 -2.58 -4.04
C PRO A 5 5.31 -3.10 -5.21
N SER A 6 5.51 -4.36 -5.54
CA SER A 6 4.93 -4.95 -6.75
C SER A 6 3.40 -5.09 -6.59
N PRO A 7 2.62 -4.97 -7.69
CA PRO A 7 1.16 -5.15 -7.69
C PRO A 7 0.69 -6.44 -7.00
N GLU A 8 1.53 -7.46 -7.02
CA GLU A 8 1.34 -8.73 -6.33
C GLU A 8 1.22 -8.58 -4.80
N ILE A 9 2.01 -7.69 -4.19
CA ILE A 9 1.97 -7.43 -2.74
C ILE A 9 0.62 -6.80 -2.37
N LYS A 10 0.12 -5.85 -3.18
CA LYS A 10 -1.19 -5.24 -2.97
C LYS A 10 -2.32 -6.26 -3.08
N GLY A 11 -2.25 -7.16 -4.05
CA GLY A 11 -3.21 -8.27 -4.19
C GLY A 11 -3.21 -9.20 -2.97
N LYS A 12 -2.02 -9.58 -2.48
CA LYS A 12 -1.88 -10.39 -1.27
C LYS A 12 -2.42 -9.69 -0.02
N LEU A 13 -2.20 -8.38 0.12
CA LEU A 13 -2.75 -7.59 1.23
C LEU A 13 -4.29 -7.55 1.22
N LEU A 14 -4.91 -7.39 0.06
CA LEU A 14 -6.37 -7.44 -0.06
C LEU A 14 -6.94 -8.79 0.34
N GLN A 15 -6.29 -9.89 -0.06
CA GLN A 15 -6.69 -11.23 0.37
C GLN A 15 -6.55 -11.40 1.89
N ILE A 16 -5.46 -10.92 2.49
CA ILE A 16 -5.25 -10.95 3.94
C ILE A 16 -6.35 -10.17 4.68
N GLU A 17 -6.71 -8.98 4.18
CA GLU A 17 -7.78 -8.16 4.77
C GLU A 17 -9.12 -8.90 4.78
N GLU A 18 -9.49 -9.55 3.68
CA GLU A 18 -10.73 -10.33 3.56
C GLU A 18 -10.74 -11.50 4.56
N GLN A 19 -9.65 -12.27 4.61
CA GLN A 19 -9.54 -13.42 5.52
C GLN A 19 -9.60 -13.00 7.00
N LEU A 20 -8.98 -11.87 7.36
CA LEU A 20 -9.06 -11.33 8.71
C LEU A 20 -10.46 -10.84 9.07
N GLN A 21 -11.20 -10.26 8.12
CA GLN A 21 -12.59 -9.86 8.33
C GLN A 21 -13.54 -11.05 8.54
N LEU A 22 -13.31 -12.15 7.82
CA LEU A 22 -14.03 -13.41 8.03
C LEU A 22 -13.70 -13.99 9.39
N ALA A 23 -12.41 -14.11 9.73
CA ALA A 23 -11.97 -14.61 11.02
C ALA A 23 -12.59 -13.82 12.20
N ILE A 24 -12.62 -12.49 12.15
CA ILE A 24 -13.23 -11.67 13.21
C ILE A 24 -14.71 -12.03 13.45
N GLN A 25 -15.45 -12.45 12.43
CA GLN A 25 -16.85 -12.86 12.56
C GLN A 25 -16.99 -14.26 13.18
N ASP A 26 -16.02 -15.15 12.95
CA ASP A 26 -16.05 -16.54 13.40
C ASP A 26 -15.54 -16.76 14.84
N PHE A 27 -14.76 -15.82 15.40
CA PHE A 27 -14.18 -15.98 16.74
C PHE A 27 -15.03 -15.32 17.85
N PRO A 28 -15.55 -16.11 18.83
CA PRO A 28 -16.30 -15.57 19.97
C PRO A 28 -15.42 -14.99 21.09
N GLU A 29 -14.11 -15.27 21.07
CA GLU A 29 -13.19 -14.87 22.14
C GLU A 29 -12.64 -13.46 21.95
N ARG A 30 -12.90 -12.56 22.90
CA ARG A 30 -12.50 -11.15 22.85
C ARG A 30 -10.99 -10.94 22.61
N ILE A 31 -10.12 -11.74 23.23
CA ILE A 31 -8.65 -11.61 23.10
C ILE A 31 -8.18 -11.98 21.68
N ALA A 32 -8.78 -13.00 21.06
CA ALA A 32 -8.47 -13.37 19.68
C ALA A 32 -8.95 -12.28 18.71
N VAL A 33 -10.13 -11.72 18.95
CA VAL A 33 -10.70 -10.64 18.14
C VAL A 33 -9.83 -9.39 18.14
N ASP A 34 -9.28 -8.96 19.28
CA ASP A 34 -8.42 -7.77 19.33
C ASP A 34 -7.11 -7.96 18.53
N ARG A 35 -6.53 -9.16 18.56
CA ARG A 35 -5.34 -9.50 17.75
C ARG A 35 -5.67 -9.50 16.26
N LEU A 36 -6.83 -10.05 15.88
CA LEU A 36 -7.28 -10.04 14.49
C LEU A 36 -7.57 -8.62 13.99
N LYS A 37 -8.19 -7.78 14.82
CA LYS A 37 -8.40 -6.35 14.52
C LYS A 37 -7.09 -5.60 14.36
N PHE A 38 -6.10 -5.86 15.22
CA PHE A 38 -4.77 -5.28 15.09
C PHE A 38 -4.09 -5.69 13.78
N ALA A 39 -4.09 -6.99 13.45
CA ALA A 39 -3.55 -7.49 12.20
C ALA A 39 -4.26 -6.86 10.98
N LEU A 40 -5.59 -6.69 11.06
CA LEU A 40 -6.38 -6.06 10.00
C LEU A 40 -6.02 -4.58 9.82
N ALA A 41 -5.85 -3.84 10.93
CA ALA A 41 -5.43 -2.45 10.89
C ALA A 41 -4.02 -2.31 10.29
N LEU A 42 -3.10 -3.22 10.62
CA LEU A 42 -1.75 -3.23 10.06
C LEU A 42 -1.75 -3.51 8.56
N ALA A 43 -2.51 -4.51 8.10
CA ALA A 43 -2.63 -4.82 6.66
C ALA A 43 -3.15 -3.62 5.86
N LYS A 44 -4.21 -2.96 6.37
CA LYS A 44 -4.76 -1.74 5.78
C LYS A 44 -3.75 -0.60 5.74
N PHE A 45 -3.00 -0.40 6.83
CA PHE A 45 -1.96 0.62 6.89
C PHE A 45 -0.88 0.39 5.83
N VAL A 46 -0.35 -0.84 5.72
CA VAL A 46 0.70 -1.17 4.73
C VAL A 46 0.18 -0.97 3.30
N ARG A 47 -1.05 -1.40 3.00
CA ARG A 47 -1.66 -1.15 1.68
C ARG A 47 -1.80 0.34 1.39
N HIS A 48 -2.23 1.12 2.38
CA HIS A 48 -2.34 2.57 2.25
C HIS A 48 -0.98 3.23 1.99
N GLN A 49 0.09 2.79 2.66
CA GLN A 49 1.45 3.29 2.40
C GLN A 49 1.91 2.98 0.97
N ILE A 50 1.63 1.77 0.46
CA ILE A 50 1.93 1.41 -0.93
C ILE A 50 1.17 2.31 -1.92
N ASP A 51 -0.10 2.61 -1.63
CA ASP A 51 -0.91 3.51 -2.46
C ASP A 51 -0.40 4.96 -2.44
N LEU A 52 0.13 5.42 -1.30
CA LEU A 52 0.77 6.74 -1.17
C LEU A 52 2.11 6.79 -1.93
N ASP A 53 2.96 5.77 -1.79
CA ASP A 53 4.22 5.70 -2.54
C ASP A 53 3.97 5.68 -4.05
N ALA A 54 2.95 4.94 -4.51
CA ALA A 54 2.55 4.91 -5.91
C ALA A 54 2.06 6.27 -6.43
N THR A 55 1.37 7.06 -5.58
CA THR A 55 0.93 8.42 -5.96
C THR A 55 2.08 9.43 -5.95
N VAL A 56 3.10 9.24 -5.13
CA VAL A 56 4.33 10.07 -5.14
C VAL A 56 5.16 9.82 -6.40
N GLU A 57 5.32 8.58 -6.86
CA GLU A 57 6.03 8.28 -8.12
C GLU A 57 5.37 8.92 -9.35
N GLN A 58 4.04 9.00 -9.39
CA GLN A 58 3.31 9.67 -10.47
C GLN A 58 3.37 11.21 -10.42
N SER A 59 3.77 11.78 -9.28
CA SER A 59 3.78 13.23 -9.04
C SER A 59 5.10 13.91 -9.42
N ILE A 60 6.07 13.20 -10.00
CA ILE A 60 7.28 13.80 -10.56
C ILE A 60 6.98 14.17 -12.02
N PRO A 61 6.67 15.45 -12.35
CA PRO A 61 6.60 15.86 -13.73
C PRO A 61 7.99 15.68 -14.37
N GLU A 62 8.02 15.12 -15.58
CA GLU A 62 9.20 15.12 -16.46
C GLU A 62 9.61 16.57 -16.80
N SER A 63 10.18 17.29 -15.83
CA SER A 63 10.71 18.62 -16.03
C SER A 63 12.16 18.51 -16.47
N ARG A 64 12.36 18.12 -17.73
CA ARG A 64 13.54 18.51 -18.52
C ARG A 64 13.13 18.77 -19.96
N GLY A 65 12.39 19.87 -20.14
CA GLY A 65 12.41 20.56 -21.43
C GLY A 65 13.86 20.87 -21.82
N PRO A 66 14.26 20.71 -23.10
CA PRO A 66 15.59 21.08 -23.54
C PRO A 66 15.74 22.59 -23.42
N ARG A 67 16.75 23.05 -22.69
CA ARG A 67 17.12 24.47 -22.64
C ARG A 67 17.43 24.93 -24.07
N PRO A 68 16.83 26.03 -24.58
CA PRO A 68 17.28 26.60 -25.84
C PRO A 68 18.70 27.14 -25.67
N ARG A 69 19.59 26.77 -26.59
CA ARG A 69 20.93 27.35 -26.71
C ARG A 69 20.80 28.82 -27.13
N PRO A 70 21.58 29.76 -26.58
CA PRO A 70 21.65 31.10 -27.15
C PRO A 70 22.34 31.03 -28.51
N GLN A 71 21.71 31.61 -29.54
CA GLN A 71 22.33 31.84 -30.84
C GLN A 71 23.49 32.84 -30.68
N GLN A 72 24.65 32.48 -31.21
CA GLN A 72 25.65 33.40 -31.74
C GLN A 72 26.06 32.90 -33.12
#